data_AF-A0A7I7MFL1-F1
#
_entry.id   AF-A0A7I7MFL1-F1
#
_cell.length_a   1.000
_cell.length_b   1.000
_cell.length_c   1.000
_cell.angle_alpha   90.00
_cell.angle_beta   90.00
_cell.angle_gamma   90.00
#
_symmetry.space_group_name_H-M   'P 1'
#
loop_
_entity.id
_entity.type
_entity.pdbx_description
1 polymer ?
#
loop_
_entity_poly.entity_id
_entity_poly.type
_entity_poly.pdbx_seq_one_letter_code
_entity_poly.pdbx_strand_id
1 'polypeptide(L)'
;MFEHTFEIDATVSEAELRDVVARCERLKAIAAAAQARATALWAAKRRAAEDAAGIPARKRGRGLASEIALARLDAPVNGNTHLGMANALVHEMPHTLAALEAGVLTDTGPP
;
A
#
# COMPACT_ATOMS: atom_id res chain seq x y z
N MET A 1 -3.31 17.15 9.15
CA MET A 1 -3.72 18.17 8.16
C MET A 1 -4.24 17.44 6.93
N PHE A 2 -5.49 16.98 6.95
CA PHE A 2 -6.14 16.24 5.84
C PHE A 2 -7.55 16.76 5.53
N GLU A 3 -8.09 17.71 6.31
CA GLU A 3 -9.53 17.98 6.33
C GLU A 3 -10.07 18.77 5.13
N HIS A 4 -9.22 19.43 4.33
CA HIS A 4 -9.66 20.24 3.19
C HIS A 4 -9.16 19.76 1.82
N THR A 5 -8.61 18.54 1.70
CA THR A 5 -7.97 18.11 0.44
C THR A 5 -8.98 17.77 -0.67
N PHE A 6 -10.27 17.58 -0.34
CA PHE A 6 -11.26 16.97 -1.25
C PHE A 6 -12.59 17.72 -1.35
N GLU A 7 -12.66 18.99 -0.95
CA GLU A 7 -13.85 19.79 -1.28
C GLU A 7 -13.92 20.01 -2.79
N ILE A 8 -15.06 19.66 -3.39
CA ILE A 8 -15.33 19.84 -4.82
C ILE A 8 -16.57 20.75 -4.93
N ASP A 9 -16.38 21.95 -5.46
CA ASP A 9 -17.48 22.87 -5.74
C ASP A 9 -18.24 22.42 -6.99
N ALA A 10 -19.56 22.57 -7.02
CA ALA A 10 -20.40 22.29 -8.18
C ALA A 10 -20.14 23.26 -9.35
N THR A 11 -19.43 24.38 -9.11
CA THR A 11 -19.08 25.35 -10.16
C THR A 11 -17.75 25.07 -10.86
N VAL A 12 -16.98 24.06 -10.44
CA VAL A 12 -15.69 23.75 -11.08
C VAL A 12 -15.89 23.18 -12.48
N SER A 13 -14.94 23.48 -13.37
CA SER A 13 -14.94 23.02 -14.76
C SER A 13 -14.61 21.53 -14.88
N GLU A 14 -14.94 20.93 -16.03
CA GLU A 14 -14.58 19.54 -16.35
C GLU A 14 -13.05 19.30 -16.29
N ALA A 15 -12.25 20.27 -16.73
CA ALA A 15 -10.80 20.20 -16.66
C ALA A 15 -10.31 20.15 -15.21
N GLU A 16 -10.88 20.96 -14.32
CA GLU A 16 -10.56 20.95 -12.89
C GLU A 16 -10.99 19.64 -12.22
N LEU A 17 -12.15 19.07 -12.58
CA LEU A 17 -12.57 17.75 -12.09
C LEU A 17 -11.58 16.65 -12.50
N ARG A 18 -11.08 16.70 -13.74
CA ARG A 18 -10.05 15.77 -14.22
C ARG A 18 -8.76 15.87 -13.39
N ASP A 19 -8.33 17.09 -13.07
CA ASP A 19 -7.15 17.32 -12.23
C ASP A 19 -7.33 16.81 -10.80
N VAL A 20 -8.54 16.93 -10.24
CA VAL A 20 -8.89 16.35 -8.94
C VAL A 20 -8.77 14.82 -8.98
N VAL A 21 -9.33 14.17 -10.00
CA VAL A 21 -9.22 12.71 -10.18
C VAL A 21 -7.76 12.28 -10.30
N ALA A 22 -6.98 12.96 -11.15
CA ALA A 22 -5.56 12.68 -11.30
C ALA A 22 -4.79 12.82 -9.97
N ARG A 23 -5.11 13.83 -9.17
CA ARG A 23 -4.53 14.01 -7.83
C ARG A 23 -4.90 12.87 -6.87
N CYS A 24 -6.17 12.42 -6.88
CA CYS A 24 -6.60 11.28 -6.09
C CYS A 24 -5.83 10.01 -6.47
N GLU A 25 -5.60 9.76 -7.77
CA GLU A 25 -4.82 8.61 -8.22
C GLU A 25 -3.35 8.66 -7.76
N ARG A 26 -2.71 9.84 -7.80
CA ARG A 26 -1.36 10.01 -7.23
C ARG A 26 -1.34 9.71 -5.73
N LEU A 27 -2.34 10.18 -4.98
CA LEU A 27 -2.45 9.91 -3.55
C LEU A 27 -2.68 8.42 -3.27
N LYS A 28 -3.48 7.72 -4.09
CA LYS A 28 -3.66 6.26 -3.99
C LYS A 28 -2.34 5.54 -4.20
N ALA A 29 -1.56 5.91 -5.22
CA ALA A 29 -0.25 5.32 -5.49
C ALA A 29 0.71 5.49 -4.30
N ILE A 30 0.81 6.71 -3.75
CA ILE A 30 1.65 7.02 -2.59
C ILE A 30 1.19 6.20 -1.36
N ALA A 31 -0.11 6.14 -1.11
CA ALA A 31 -0.69 5.36 -0.01
C ALA A 31 -0.40 3.86 -0.17
N ALA A 32 -0.52 3.31 -1.38
CA ALA A 32 -0.19 1.92 -1.68
C ALA A 32 1.29 1.62 -1.43
N ALA A 33 2.20 2.51 -1.81
CA ALA A 33 3.63 2.39 -1.53
C ALA A 33 3.91 2.36 -0.02
N ALA A 34 3.29 3.27 0.74
CA ALA A 34 3.43 3.32 2.19
C ALA A 34 2.88 2.03 2.85
N GLN A 35 1.71 1.54 2.40
CA GLN A 35 1.13 0.27 2.87
C GLN A 35 2.05 -0.91 2.59
N ALA A 36 2.67 -0.99 1.40
CA ALA A 36 3.63 -2.03 1.06
C ALA A 36 4.84 -2.03 2.01
N ARG A 37 5.48 -0.87 2.21
CA ARG A 37 6.62 -0.74 3.15
C ARG A 37 6.25 -1.12 4.58
N ALA A 38 5.13 -0.60 5.07
CA ALA A 38 4.66 -0.90 6.43
C ALA A 38 4.37 -2.40 6.61
N THR A 39 3.76 -3.03 5.61
CA THR A 39 3.43 -4.46 5.62
C THR A 39 4.69 -5.34 5.64
N ALA A 40 5.66 -5.05 4.75
CA ALA A 40 6.92 -5.78 4.71
C ALA A 40 7.71 -5.63 6.03
N LEU A 41 7.76 -4.41 6.59
CA LEU A 41 8.41 -4.15 7.87
C LEU A 41 7.71 -4.88 9.02
N TRP A 42 6.37 -4.89 9.05
CA TRP A 42 5.62 -5.62 10.06
C TRP A 42 5.90 -7.12 9.98
N ALA A 43 5.91 -7.70 8.78
CA ALA A 43 6.24 -9.10 8.57
C ALA A 43 7.66 -9.44 9.04
N ALA A 44 8.65 -8.59 8.72
CA ALA A 44 10.02 -8.75 9.20
C ALA A 44 10.10 -8.71 10.73
N LYS A 45 9.42 -7.75 11.37
CA LYS A 45 9.37 -7.63 12.85
C LYS A 45 8.70 -8.84 13.50
N ARG A 46 7.58 -9.32 12.97
CA ARG A 46 6.90 -10.53 13.47
C ARG A 46 7.83 -11.73 13.38
N ARG A 47 8.47 -11.93 12.23
CA ARG A 47 9.40 -13.05 12.03
C ARG A 47 10.59 -13.00 12.98
N ALA A 48 11.17 -11.81 13.21
CA ALA A 48 12.27 -11.64 14.15
C ALA A 48 11.85 -11.89 15.61
N ALA A 49 10.67 -11.41 16.02
CA ALA A 49 10.15 -11.64 17.37
C ALA A 49 9.86 -13.13 17.62
N GLU A 50 9.27 -13.82 16.66
CA GLU A 50 8.98 -15.26 16.76
C GLU A 50 10.26 -16.11 16.73
N ASP A 51 11.29 -15.68 15.99
CA ASP A 51 12.62 -16.30 16.01
C ASP A 51 13.27 -16.17 17.40
N ALA A 52 13.27 -14.96 17.96
CA ALA A 52 13.78 -14.70 19.30
C ALA A 52 13.01 -15.49 20.39
N ALA A 53 11.72 -15.74 20.18
CA ALA A 53 10.89 -16.57 21.06
C ALA A 53 11.08 -18.09 20.82
N GLY A 54 11.98 -18.51 19.93
CA GLY A 54 12.26 -19.93 19.66
C GLY A 54 11.13 -20.65 18.89
N ILE A 55 10.21 -19.91 18.26
CA ILE A 55 9.12 -20.52 17.49
C ILE A 55 9.74 -21.18 16.25
N PRO A 56 9.42 -22.46 15.96
CA PRO A 56 9.93 -23.15 14.77
C PRO A 56 9.57 -22.40 13.48
N ALA A 57 10.50 -22.33 12.52
CA ALA A 57 10.30 -21.59 11.27
C ALA A 57 8.97 -21.89 10.56
N ARG A 58 8.55 -23.17 10.53
CA ARG A 58 7.28 -23.63 9.94
C ARG A 58 6.00 -23.08 10.62
N LYS A 59 6.11 -22.52 11.82
CA LYS A 59 4.99 -21.98 12.61
C LYS A 59 4.96 -20.45 12.64
N ARG A 60 5.99 -19.79 12.09
CA ARG A 60 6.12 -18.33 12.10
C ARG A 60 5.12 -17.67 11.16
N GLY A 61 4.70 -16.45 11.50
CA GLY A 61 3.79 -15.63 10.71
C GLY A 61 2.35 -16.15 10.67
N ARG A 62 1.98 -17.13 11.51
CA ARG A 62 0.62 -17.66 11.55
C ARG A 62 -0.37 -16.56 11.92
N GLY A 63 -1.37 -16.34 11.08
CA GLY A 63 -2.40 -15.32 11.29
C GLY A 63 -2.03 -13.90 10.81
N LEU A 64 -0.74 -13.64 10.54
CA LEU A 64 -0.27 -12.31 10.16
C LEU A 64 -0.96 -11.78 8.89
N ALA A 65 -1.17 -12.62 7.88
CA ALA A 65 -1.85 -12.23 6.65
C ALA A 65 -3.26 -11.68 6.94
N SER A 66 -4.03 -12.37 7.79
CA SER A 66 -5.36 -11.91 8.18
C SER A 66 -5.32 -10.60 8.97
N GLU A 67 -4.34 -10.45 9.88
CA GLU A 67 -4.12 -9.19 10.62
C GLU A 67 -3.83 -8.02 9.65
N ILE A 68 -3.00 -8.26 8.61
CA ILE A 68 -2.69 -7.26 7.57
C ILE A 68 -3.95 -6.85 6.81
N ALA A 69 -4.78 -7.81 6.37
CA ALA A 69 -6.01 -7.50 5.65
C ALA A 69 -6.97 -6.66 6.50
N LEU A 70 -7.16 -7.03 7.78
CA LEU A 70 -8.00 -6.27 8.70
C LEU A 70 -7.47 -4.84 8.94
N ALA A 71 -6.16 -4.68 9.09
CA ALA A 71 -5.54 -3.35 9.20
C ALA A 71 -5.75 -2.48 7.93
N ARG A 72 -5.95 -3.11 6.78
CA ARG A 72 -6.27 -2.46 5.50
C ARG A 72 -7.77 -2.29 5.27
N LEU A 73 -8.61 -2.61 6.26
CA LEU A 73 -10.07 -2.57 6.17
C LEU A 73 -10.62 -3.47 5.04
N ASP A 74 -9.98 -4.63 4.84
CA ASP A 74 -10.30 -5.58 3.76
C ASP A 74 -10.62 -6.97 4.34
N ALA A 75 -11.22 -7.83 3.51
CA ALA A 75 -11.58 -9.19 3.90
C ALA A 75 -10.32 -10.01 4.25
N PRO A 76 -10.33 -10.83 5.31
CA PRO A 76 -9.16 -11.61 5.76
C PRO A 76 -8.50 -12.46 4.68
N VAL A 77 -9.29 -12.95 3.70
CA VAL A 77 -8.81 -13.75 2.57
C VAL A 77 -7.81 -12.99 1.67
N ASN A 78 -7.87 -11.65 1.64
CA ASN A 78 -6.98 -10.81 0.83
C ASN A 78 -5.60 -10.60 1.48
N GLY A 79 -5.40 -11.10 2.70
CA GLY A 79 -4.17 -10.90 3.48
C GLY A 79 -2.90 -11.39 2.80
N ASN A 80 -2.96 -12.58 2.19
CA ASN A 80 -1.82 -13.15 1.48
C ASN A 80 -1.46 -12.34 0.23
N THR A 81 -2.45 -11.79 -0.47
CA THR A 81 -2.25 -10.88 -1.60
C THR A 81 -1.53 -9.63 -1.14
N HIS A 82 -1.99 -9.00 -0.04
CA HIS A 82 -1.37 -7.79 0.50
C HIS A 82 0.07 -8.03 0.97
N LEU A 83 0.32 -9.14 1.65
CA LEU A 83 1.67 -9.52 2.09
C LEU A 83 2.59 -9.86 0.91
N GLY A 84 2.09 -10.60 -0.08
CA GLY A 84 2.83 -10.93 -1.30
C GLY A 84 3.20 -9.68 -2.10
N MET A 85 2.23 -8.78 -2.33
CA MET A 85 2.47 -7.52 -3.03
C MET A 85 3.47 -6.63 -2.29
N ALA A 86 3.39 -6.56 -0.96
CA ALA A 86 4.35 -5.83 -0.15
C ALA A 86 5.78 -6.36 -0.31
N ASN A 87 5.96 -7.69 -0.25
CA ASN A 87 7.26 -8.31 -0.42
C ASN A 87 7.80 -8.09 -1.83
N ALA A 88 6.98 -8.28 -2.87
CA ALA A 88 7.37 -8.05 -4.26
C ALA A 88 7.80 -6.59 -4.49
N LEU A 89 7.00 -5.62 -4.07
CA LEU A 89 7.33 -4.19 -4.25
C LEU A 89 8.61 -3.79 -3.52
N VAL A 90 8.82 -4.26 -2.29
CA VAL A 90 9.96 -3.86 -1.46
C VAL A 90 11.25 -4.57 -1.84
N HIS A 91 11.18 -5.86 -2.20
CA HIS A 91 12.37 -6.69 -2.38
C HIS A 91 12.69 -7.02 -3.84
N GLU A 92 11.70 -7.01 -4.73
CA GLU A 92 11.85 -7.45 -6.12
C GLU A 92 11.67 -6.29 -7.11
N MET A 93 10.83 -5.31 -6.79
CA MET A 93 10.46 -4.22 -7.69
C MET A 93 10.71 -2.83 -7.07
N PRO A 94 11.94 -2.51 -6.60
CA PRO A 94 12.22 -1.26 -5.89
C PRO A 94 11.99 -0.01 -6.77
N HIS A 95 12.19 -0.11 -8.08
CA HIS A 95 11.89 0.99 -9.01
C HIS A 95 10.38 1.25 -9.14
N THR A 96 9.56 0.19 -9.14
CA THR A 96 8.10 0.33 -9.11
C THR A 96 7.64 0.93 -7.79
N LEU A 97 8.21 0.50 -6.67
CA LEU A 97 7.93 1.11 -5.37
C LEU A 97 8.28 2.60 -5.35
N ALA A 98 9.45 2.98 -5.89
CA ALA A 98 9.87 4.38 -5.99
C ALA A 98 8.94 5.20 -6.91
N ALA A 99 8.45 4.61 -8.01
CA ALA A 99 7.46 5.26 -8.88
C ALA A 99 6.14 5.53 -8.12
N LEU A 100 5.65 4.55 -7.37
CA LEU A 100 4.46 4.71 -6.54
C LEU A 100 4.65 5.77 -5.44
N GLU A 101 5.84 5.82 -4.81
CA GLU A 101 6.20 6.87 -3.84
C GLU A 101 6.20 8.28 -4.45
N ALA A 102 6.59 8.40 -5.72
CA ALA A 102 6.54 9.65 -6.45
C ALA A 102 5.12 9.99 -6.94
N GLY A 103 4.13 9.13 -6.69
CA GLY A 103 2.78 9.27 -7.22
C GLY A 103 2.71 9.09 -8.74
N VAL A 104 3.72 8.46 -9.34
CA VAL A 104 3.72 8.16 -10.78
C VAL A 104 2.84 6.95 -11.02
N LEU A 105 1.83 7.13 -11.86
CA LEU A 105 1.02 6.03 -12.36
C LEU A 105 1.84 5.29 -13.42
N THR A 106 2.23 4.06 -13.12
CA THR A 106 2.72 3.15 -14.16
C THR A 106 1.50 2.72 -14.98
N ASP A 107 1.45 3.15 -16.23
CA ASP A 107 0.46 2.84 -17.29
C ASP A 107 -0.56 3.93 -17.65
N THR A 108 -0.13 5.19 -17.69
CA THR A 108 -0.71 6.17 -18.61
C THR A 108 0.41 6.85 -19.41
N GLY A 109 0.58 6.44 -20.67
CA GLY A 109 1.42 7.14 -21.63
C GLY A 109 0.99 8.61 -21.83
N PRO A 110 1.84 9.46 -22.44
CA PRO A 110 1.52 10.88 -22.60
C PRO A 110 0.28 11.10 -23.47
N PRO A 111 -0.40 12.26 -23.36
CA PRO A 111 -1.63 12.57 -24.09
C PRO A 111 -1.44 12.58 -25.61
#